data_AF-A0A2U3CI06-F1
#
_entry.id   AF-A0A2U3CI06-F1
#
_cell.length_a   1.000
_cell.length_b   1.000
_cell.length_c   1.000
_cell.angle_alpha   90.00
_cell.angle_beta   90.00
_cell.angle_gamma   90.00
#
_symmetry.space_group_name_H-M   'P 1'
#
loop_
_entity.id
_entity.type
_entity.pdbx_description
1 polymer ?
#
loop_
_entity_poly.entity_id
_entity_poly.type
_entity_poly.pdbx_seq_one_letter_code
_entity_poly.pdbx_strand_id
1 'polypeptide(L)'
;MDRDFILAREAQLTYSNNAASGFNPVGESLVRWQGTLTYTTNRGRNMFTFEIFLPEYFPNVPPVVTAIGWMDHPNIDKDGFIQLRILDNWRAEFHLYQVIIALKNLMSRVPPTPRGETAKSVRDTMVRITEPAIENRDSRSAAETKALRTELTAKNAQLTAKDEELARLRARSMMSSEESSKTLRMKVTDQQVLESERIAISDLLSSLEDRYTAGEISIFEYSRLYKKYTKELYLLRKQLEYLS
;
A
#
# COMPACT_ATOMS: atom_id res chain seq x y z
N MET A 1 -9.17 -15.03 16.92
CA MET A 1 -9.04 -14.56 15.53
C MET A 1 -7.57 -14.62 15.20
N ASP A 2 -7.22 -15.19 14.04
CA ASP A 2 -5.83 -15.32 13.62
C ASP A 2 -5.17 -13.93 13.47
N ARG A 3 -3.92 -13.78 13.95
CA ARG A 3 -3.19 -12.51 13.87
C ARG A 3 -2.97 -12.10 12.43
N ASP A 4 -2.64 -13.05 11.57
CA ASP A 4 -2.39 -12.78 10.16
C ASP A 4 -3.66 -12.29 9.45
N PHE A 5 -4.83 -12.81 9.85
CA PHE A 5 -6.12 -12.32 9.37
C PHE A 5 -6.37 -10.86 9.77
N ILE A 6 -6.04 -10.48 11.01
CA ILE A 6 -6.17 -9.10 11.48
C ILE A 6 -5.24 -8.19 10.66
N LEU A 7 -3.98 -8.56 10.50
CA LEU A 7 -3.00 -7.77 9.75
C LEU A 7 -3.39 -7.62 8.27
N ALA A 8 -3.86 -8.70 7.63
CA ALA A 8 -4.35 -8.67 6.26
C ALA A 8 -5.59 -7.78 6.10
N ARG A 9 -6.53 -7.85 7.05
CA ARG A 9 -7.70 -6.96 7.08
C ARG A 9 -7.28 -5.50 7.20
N GLU A 10 -6.35 -5.18 8.10
CA GLU A 10 -5.84 -3.80 8.26
C GLU A 10 -5.14 -3.31 6.99
N ALA A 11 -4.38 -4.16 6.32
CA ALA A 11 -3.76 -3.83 5.04
C ALA A 11 -4.83 -3.52 3.99
N GLN A 12 -5.84 -4.37 3.84
CA GLN A 12 -6.95 -4.16 2.92
C GLN A 12 -7.68 -2.83 3.20
N LEU A 13 -8.00 -2.54 4.46
CA LEU A 13 -8.67 -1.30 4.86
C LEU A 13 -7.80 -0.07 4.55
N THR A 14 -6.50 -0.17 4.78
CA THR A 14 -5.54 0.91 4.50
C THR A 14 -5.44 1.18 3.01
N TYR A 15 -5.31 0.16 2.18
CA TYR A 15 -5.27 0.32 0.72
C TYR A 15 -6.60 0.78 0.13
N SER A 16 -7.73 0.38 0.72
CA SER A 16 -9.06 0.81 0.27
C SER A 16 -9.36 2.27 0.62
N ASN A 17 -8.59 2.88 1.52
CA ASN A 17 -8.81 4.24 1.98
C ASN A 17 -7.75 5.19 1.40
N ASN A 18 -8.13 5.98 0.39
CA ASN A 18 -7.21 6.91 -0.26
C ASN A 18 -6.59 7.94 0.71
N ALA A 19 -7.28 8.31 1.80
CA ALA A 19 -6.71 9.23 2.78
C ALA A 19 -5.50 8.65 3.54
N ALA A 20 -5.36 7.32 3.59
CA ALA A 20 -4.22 6.63 4.19
C ALA A 20 -3.13 6.22 3.19
N SER A 21 -3.25 6.60 1.91
CA SER A 21 -2.28 6.29 0.86
C SER A 21 -0.85 6.77 1.17
N GLY A 22 0.15 6.14 0.57
CA GLY A 22 1.56 6.51 0.76
C GLY A 22 2.23 5.90 2.00
N PHE A 23 1.51 5.08 2.77
CA PHE A 23 2.08 4.17 3.76
C PHE A 23 2.00 2.74 3.24
N ASN A 24 3.10 2.00 3.32
CA ASN A 24 3.22 0.64 2.80
C ASN A 24 3.94 -0.27 3.82
N PRO A 25 3.67 -1.58 3.81
CA PRO A 25 4.42 -2.53 4.62
C PRO A 25 5.90 -2.55 4.20
N VAL A 26 6.76 -2.75 5.19
CA VAL A 26 8.21 -2.81 5.01
C VAL A 26 8.62 -4.28 4.85
N GLY A 27 9.08 -4.65 3.65
CA GLY A 27 9.41 -6.03 3.32
C GLY A 27 8.16 -6.88 3.12
N GLU A 28 8.24 -8.15 3.52
CA GLU A 28 7.15 -9.13 3.32
C GLU A 28 6.16 -9.19 4.49
N SER A 29 6.45 -8.51 5.60
CA SER A 29 5.63 -8.55 6.82
C SER A 29 4.68 -7.35 6.90
N LEU A 30 3.42 -7.62 7.22
CA LEU A 30 2.39 -6.59 7.49
C LEU A 30 2.52 -5.95 8.87
N VAL A 31 3.54 -6.31 9.65
CA VAL A 31 3.77 -5.83 11.02
C VAL A 31 4.36 -4.42 11.06
N ARG A 32 5.14 -4.05 10.04
CA ARG A 32 5.86 -2.78 10.00
C ARG A 32 5.45 -2.02 8.75
N TRP A 33 5.06 -0.77 8.92
CA TRP A 33 4.60 0.11 7.85
C TRP A 33 5.44 1.38 7.82
N GLN A 34 5.68 1.92 6.63
CA GLN A 34 6.45 3.13 6.44
C GLN A 34 5.78 4.03 5.41
N GLY A 35 5.81 5.34 5.66
CA GLY A 35 5.34 6.34 4.72
C GLY A 35 6.19 7.60 4.76
N THR A 36 6.31 8.27 3.62
CA THR A 36 7.07 9.52 3.50
C THR A 36 6.13 10.66 3.14
N LEU A 37 6.13 11.70 3.97
CA LEU A 37 5.36 12.92 3.76
C LEU A 37 6.27 14.03 3.27
N THR A 38 5.80 14.77 2.28
CA THR A 38 6.55 15.87 1.65
C THR A 38 5.89 17.19 1.99
N TYR A 39 6.67 18.14 2.51
CA TYR A 39 6.20 19.48 2.85
C TYR A 39 7.00 20.52 2.08
N THR A 40 6.30 21.39 1.36
CA THR A 40 6.90 22.54 0.68
C THR A 40 6.85 23.74 1.61
N THR A 41 8.01 24.25 1.99
CA THR A 41 8.18 25.47 2.78
C THR A 41 8.79 26.57 1.90
N ASN A 42 8.82 27.80 2.41
CA ASN A 42 9.56 28.90 1.77
C ASN A 42 11.07 28.60 1.60
N ARG A 43 11.62 27.67 2.39
CA ARG A 43 13.02 27.22 2.33
C ARG A 43 13.25 26.04 1.38
N GLY A 44 12.19 25.54 0.72
CA GLY A 44 12.25 24.40 -0.17
C GLY A 44 11.39 23.22 0.30
N ARG A 45 11.52 22.11 -0.44
CA ARG A 45 10.78 20.87 -0.22
C ARG A 45 11.54 19.98 0.75
N ASN A 46 10.91 19.59 1.85
CA ASN A 46 11.43 18.66 2.83
C ASN A 46 10.63 17.35 2.82
N MET A 47 11.32 16.23 3.02
CA MET A 47 10.72 14.89 3.08
C MET A 47 10.96 14.31 4.47
N PHE A 48 9.90 13.81 5.10
CA PHE A 48 9.96 13.20 6.42
C PHE A 48 9.35 11.81 6.36
N THR A 49 10.09 10.83 6.85
CA THR A 49 9.66 9.43 6.84
C THR A 49 9.17 9.03 8.23
N PHE A 50 8.10 8.26 8.27
CA PHE A 50 7.47 7.77 9.48
C PHE A 50 7.33 6.25 9.41
N GLU A 51 7.53 5.59 10.54
CA GLU A 51 7.33 4.16 10.72
C GLU A 51 6.15 3.92 11.69
N ILE A 52 5.35 2.90 11.39
CA ILE A 52 4.28 2.40 12.24
C ILE A 52 4.52 0.92 12.47
N PHE A 53 4.59 0.52 13.73
CA PHE A 53 4.78 -0.87 14.13
C PHE A 53 3.52 -1.41 14.80
N LEU A 54 3.07 -2.59 14.36
CA LEU A 54 1.93 -3.31 14.89
C LEU A 54 2.40 -4.39 15.88
N PRO A 55 2.29 -4.17 17.20
CA PRO A 55 2.79 -5.11 18.20
C PRO A 55 2.03 -6.44 18.19
N GLU A 56 2.56 -7.43 18.91
CA GLU A 56 2.04 -8.80 18.93
C GLU A 56 0.56 -8.89 19.34
N TYR A 57 0.14 -8.08 20.32
CA TYR A 57 -1.23 -8.07 20.83
C TYR A 57 -2.16 -7.09 20.11
N PHE A 58 -1.75 -6.50 18.98
CA PHE A 58 -2.63 -5.65 18.17
C PHE A 58 -3.87 -6.46 17.71
N PRO A 59 -5.10 -5.92 17.81
CA PRO A 59 -5.46 -4.51 18.06
C PRO A 59 -5.79 -4.20 19.52
N ASN A 60 -5.58 -5.11 20.47
CA ASN A 60 -5.87 -4.83 21.89
C ASN A 60 -4.91 -3.80 22.50
N VAL A 61 -3.72 -3.67 21.92
CA VAL A 61 -2.74 -2.61 22.23
C VAL A 61 -2.56 -1.70 21.01
N PRO A 62 -2.26 -0.40 21.23
CA PRO A 62 -2.07 0.54 20.13
C PRO A 62 -0.84 0.21 19.29
N PRO A 63 -0.83 0.63 18.01
CA PRO A 63 0.38 0.64 17.23
C PRO A 63 1.39 1.68 17.75
N VAL A 64 2.67 1.44 17.49
CA VAL A 64 3.75 2.38 17.84
C VAL A 64 4.07 3.20 16.61
N VAL A 65 4.10 4.53 16.75
CA VAL A 65 4.36 5.45 15.64
C VAL A 65 5.62 6.26 15.92
N THR A 66 6.57 6.22 14.99
CA THR A 66 7.88 6.85 15.13
C THR A 66 8.27 7.64 13.89
N ALA A 67 8.90 8.79 14.09
CA ALA A 67 9.59 9.54 13.07
C ALA A 67 10.97 8.94 12.78
N ILE A 68 11.30 8.78 11.50
CA ILE A 68 12.64 8.34 11.07
C ILE A 68 13.48 9.57 10.76
N GLY A 69 14.61 9.68 11.45
CA GLY A 69 15.54 10.78 11.29
C GLY A 69 15.30 11.92 12.27
N TRP A 70 16.08 12.98 12.13
CA TRP A 70 16.14 14.06 13.10
C TRP A 70 15.23 15.21 12.67
N MET A 71 14.08 15.32 13.34
CA MET A 71 13.11 16.38 13.09
C MET A 71 12.57 16.95 14.39
N ASP A 72 12.21 18.23 14.33
CA ASP A 72 11.62 19.00 15.41
C ASP A 72 10.14 19.21 15.16
N HIS A 73 9.33 18.75 16.11
CA HIS A 73 7.88 18.91 16.13
C HIS A 73 7.35 18.81 17.58
N PRO A 74 6.35 19.62 17.99
CA PRO A 74 5.86 19.63 19.38
C PRO A 74 5.34 18.28 19.91
N ASN A 75 4.88 17.41 19.01
CA ASN A 75 4.35 16.09 19.33
C ASN A 75 5.31 14.94 18.99
N ILE A 76 6.58 15.22 18.72
CA ILE A 76 7.62 14.22 18.53
C ILE A 76 8.63 14.37 19.66
N ASP A 77 8.92 13.27 20.35
CA ASP A 77 9.92 13.28 21.43
C ASP A 77 11.37 13.22 20.89
N LYS A 78 12.34 13.10 21.81
CA LYS A 78 13.77 13.06 21.44
C LYS A 78 14.18 11.75 20.75
N ASP A 79 13.44 10.67 20.99
CA ASP A 79 13.69 9.34 20.44
C ASP A 79 12.90 9.10 19.14
N GLY A 80 12.01 10.04 18.79
CA GLY A 80 11.21 10.03 17.57
C GLY A 80 9.78 9.50 17.77
N PHE A 81 9.35 9.14 18.97
CA PHE A 81 7.98 8.69 19.21
C PHE A 81 7.00 9.85 19.03
N ILE A 82 5.87 9.53 18.38
CA ILE A 82 4.86 10.50 18.03
C ILE A 82 3.66 10.36 18.95
N GLN A 83 3.30 11.46 19.60
CA GLN A 83 2.11 11.54 20.44
C GLN A 83 0.88 11.85 19.59
N LEU A 84 -0.06 10.91 19.55
CA LEU A 84 -1.33 11.06 18.85
C LEU A 84 -2.48 10.73 19.81
N ARG A 85 -3.50 11.58 19.85
CA ARG A 85 -4.69 11.38 20.71
C ARG A 85 -5.38 10.03 20.49
N ILE A 86 -5.36 9.51 19.26
CA ILE A 86 -5.94 8.21 18.92
C ILE A 86 -5.18 7.05 19.58
N LEU A 87 -3.88 7.21 19.84
CA LEU A 87 -3.06 6.22 20.53
C LEU A 87 -3.27 6.31 22.05
N ASP A 88 -3.40 7.53 22.59
CA ASP A 88 -3.68 7.74 24.02
C ASP A 88 -5.04 7.17 24.44
N ASN A 89 -6.04 7.27 23.55
CA ASN A 89 -7.40 6.77 23.76
C ASN A 89 -7.68 5.56 22.89
N TRP A 90 -6.68 4.68 22.72
CA TRP A 90 -6.77 3.55 21.82
C TRP A 90 -7.90 2.59 22.19
N ARG A 91 -8.58 2.09 21.15
CA ARG A 91 -9.58 1.04 21.29
C ARG A 91 -9.40 0.02 20.17
N ALA A 92 -9.71 -1.24 20.45
CA ALA A 92 -9.51 -2.34 19.50
C ALA A 92 -10.36 -2.24 18.22
N GLU A 93 -11.37 -1.35 18.20
CA GLU A 93 -12.16 -1.06 17.00
C GLU A 93 -11.48 -0.03 16.07
N PHE A 94 -10.39 0.60 16.51
CA PHE A 94 -9.64 1.51 15.66
C PHE A 94 -8.72 0.75 14.70
N HIS A 95 -8.54 1.36 13.53
CA HIS A 95 -7.84 0.77 12.39
C HIS A 95 -6.55 1.54 12.07
N LEU A 96 -5.60 0.86 11.45
CA LEU A 96 -4.31 1.42 11.03
C LEU A 96 -4.49 2.67 10.14
N TYR A 97 -5.45 2.64 9.20
CA TYR A 97 -5.73 3.78 8.33
C TYR A 97 -6.12 5.03 9.12
N GLN A 98 -6.81 4.90 10.26
CA GLN A 98 -7.20 6.03 11.11
C GLN A 98 -5.97 6.64 11.80
N VAL A 99 -5.01 5.80 12.20
CA VAL A 99 -3.73 6.25 12.76
C VAL A 99 -2.92 7.02 11.72
N ILE A 100 -2.86 6.51 10.49
CA ILE A 100 -2.19 7.20 9.37
C ILE A 100 -2.85 8.55 9.08
N ILE A 101 -4.18 8.61 9.04
CA ILE A 101 -4.91 9.87 8.82
C ILE A 101 -4.65 10.85 9.98
N ALA A 102 -4.66 10.38 11.23
CA ALA A 102 -4.36 11.22 12.39
C ALA A 102 -2.95 11.79 12.32
N LEU A 103 -1.96 10.97 11.94
CA LEU A 103 -0.58 11.40 11.72
C LEU A 103 -0.48 12.47 10.63
N LYS A 104 -1.07 12.23 9.45
CA LYS A 104 -1.08 13.21 8.35
C LYS A 104 -1.73 14.53 8.76
N ASN A 105 -2.85 14.46 9.47
CA ASN A 105 -3.58 15.64 9.96
C ASN A 105 -2.79 16.42 11.01
N LEU A 106 -2.03 15.73 11.87
CA LEU A 106 -1.15 16.38 12.83
C LEU A 106 -0.07 17.16 12.09
N MET A 107 0.63 16.50 11.18
CA MET A 107 1.77 17.08 10.45
C MET A 107 1.34 18.15 9.43
N SER A 108 0.10 18.12 8.93
CA SER A 108 -0.42 19.18 8.07
C SER A 108 -0.78 20.46 8.84
N ARG A 109 -1.21 20.32 10.11
CA ARG A 109 -1.50 21.46 10.99
C ARG A 109 -0.23 22.13 11.47
N VAL A 110 0.77 21.33 11.83
CA VAL A 110 2.09 21.80 12.27
C VAL A 110 3.16 21.03 11.48
N PRO A 111 3.68 21.59 10.38
CA PRO A 111 4.72 20.92 9.61
C PRO A 111 5.99 20.69 10.43
N PRO A 112 6.61 19.49 10.36
CA PRO A 112 7.86 19.22 11.04
C PRO A 112 9.01 20.03 10.41
N THR A 113 10.02 20.33 11.22
CA THR A 113 11.22 21.05 10.78
C THR A 113 12.46 20.14 10.88
N PRO A 114 13.40 20.17 9.92
CA PRO A 114 14.63 19.40 10.04
C PRO A 114 15.46 19.89 11.23
N ARG A 115 15.84 19.00 12.15
CA ARG A 115 16.81 19.30 13.20
C ARG A 115 18.20 19.20 12.54
N GLY A 116 19.02 20.26 12.65
CA GLY A 116 20.33 20.35 11.98
C GLY A 116 21.23 19.10 12.16
N GLU A 117 22.08 18.86 11.16
CA GLU A 117 22.86 17.65 10.89
C GLU A 117 23.54 16.99 12.12
N THR A 118 23.29 15.69 12.32
CA THR A 118 24.30 14.64 12.54
C THR A 118 23.61 13.27 12.67
N ALA A 119 23.06 12.74 11.58
CA ALA A 119 22.40 11.43 11.53
C ALA A 119 23.07 10.34 12.41
N LYS A 120 22.44 10.02 13.56
CA LYS A 120 22.71 8.77 14.28
C LYS A 120 21.58 7.81 13.94
N SER A 121 21.94 6.73 13.25
CA SER A 121 21.06 5.60 12.95
C SER A 121 20.56 5.00 14.26
N VAL A 122 19.26 5.11 14.53
CA VAL A 122 18.60 4.46 15.67
C VAL A 122 18.45 2.97 15.34
N ARG A 123 19.56 2.23 15.45
CA ARG A 123 19.55 0.76 15.55
C ARG A 123 19.67 0.27 16.99
N ASP A 124 19.68 1.17 17.98
CA ASP A 124 20.16 0.83 19.33
C ASP A 124 19.12 0.96 20.47
N THR A 125 17.86 1.33 20.20
CA THR A 125 16.88 1.60 21.28
C THR A 125 15.79 0.53 21.44
N MET A 126 15.69 -0.46 20.56
CA MET A 126 14.66 -1.52 20.65
C MET A 126 15.22 -2.84 21.17
N VAL A 127 15.86 -2.83 22.34
CA VAL A 127 16.17 -4.05 23.13
C VAL A 127 15.99 -3.73 24.61
N ARG A 128 14.75 -3.67 25.10
CA ARG A 128 14.51 -3.62 26.57
C ARG A 128 13.31 -4.38 27.11
N ILE A 129 12.67 -5.25 26.32
CA ILE A 129 11.78 -6.25 26.89
C ILE A 129 12.10 -7.60 26.23
N THR A 130 12.53 -8.54 27.08
CA THR A 130 12.91 -9.96 26.87
C THR A 130 14.39 -10.24 26.52
N GLU A 131 15.04 -11.01 27.40
CA GLU A 131 16.47 -11.36 27.56
C GLU A 131 17.02 -12.36 26.49
N PRO A 132 18.25 -12.91 26.61
CA PRO A 132 19.58 -12.28 26.63
C PRO A 132 20.52 -12.79 25.51
N ALA A 133 21.61 -12.05 25.30
CA ALA A 133 22.93 -12.45 24.78
C ALA A 133 23.06 -13.56 23.71
N ILE A 134 23.40 -13.17 22.47
CA ILE A 134 24.36 -13.91 21.63
C ILE A 134 25.29 -12.92 20.94
N GLU A 135 26.54 -12.89 21.40
CA GLU A 135 27.69 -12.31 20.72
C GLU A 135 28.03 -13.06 19.41
N ASN A 136 28.53 -12.30 18.44
CA ASN A 136 29.43 -12.69 17.35
C ASN A 136 28.98 -13.76 16.34
N ARG A 137 28.80 -13.34 15.08
CA ARG A 137 29.14 -14.15 13.88
C ARG A 137 29.12 -13.34 12.57
N ASP A 138 29.98 -12.32 12.47
CA ASP A 138 30.45 -11.86 11.16
C ASP A 138 31.53 -12.83 10.65
N SER A 139 31.16 -13.66 9.66
CA SER A 139 32.09 -14.26 8.65
C SER A 139 31.49 -15.39 7.77
N ARG A 140 30.20 -15.74 7.84
CA ARG A 140 29.60 -16.79 6.96
C ARG A 140 28.67 -16.31 5.83
N SER A 141 28.29 -15.03 5.79
CA SER A 141 27.20 -14.55 4.93
C SER A 141 27.54 -14.35 3.44
N ALA A 142 28.82 -14.24 3.05
CA ALA A 142 29.18 -13.94 1.66
C ALA A 142 29.05 -15.14 0.71
N ALA A 143 29.25 -16.37 1.19
CA ALA A 143 29.16 -17.57 0.36
C ALA A 143 27.70 -18.02 0.17
N GLU A 144 26.90 -17.97 1.23
CA GLU A 144 25.47 -18.31 1.19
C GLU A 144 24.67 -17.32 0.34
N THR A 145 24.96 -16.01 0.44
CA THR A 145 24.29 -15.00 -0.40
C THR A 145 24.65 -15.13 -1.88
N LYS A 146 25.85 -15.62 -2.21
CA LYS A 146 26.25 -15.88 -3.59
C LYS A 146 25.54 -17.13 -4.14
N ALA A 147 25.49 -18.21 -3.35
CA ALA A 147 24.81 -19.45 -3.74
C ALA A 147 23.31 -19.23 -3.97
N LEU A 148 22.64 -18.50 -3.06
CA LEU A 148 21.23 -18.15 -3.17
C LEU A 148 20.94 -17.27 -4.39
N ARG A 149 21.82 -16.32 -4.72
CA ARG A 149 21.68 -15.51 -5.95
C ARG A 149 21.76 -16.36 -7.21
N THR A 150 22.71 -17.29 -7.28
CA THR A 150 22.80 -18.23 -8.43
C THR A 150 21.57 -19.11 -8.55
N GLU A 151 21.02 -19.59 -7.43
CA GLU A 151 19.79 -20.37 -7.44
C GLU A 151 18.57 -19.55 -7.92
N LEU A 152 18.47 -18.29 -7.48
CA LEU A 152 17.42 -17.36 -7.89
C LEU A 152 17.48 -17.08 -9.40
N THR A 153 18.69 -16.93 -9.96
CA THR A 153 18.85 -16.78 -11.42
C THR A 153 18.46 -18.03 -12.20
N ALA A 154 18.76 -19.23 -11.68
CA ALA A 154 18.40 -20.49 -12.31
C ALA A 154 16.88 -20.73 -12.29
N LYS A 155 16.22 -20.40 -11.17
CA LYS A 155 14.76 -20.50 -11.04
C LYS A 155 14.03 -19.50 -11.94
N ASN A 156 14.53 -18.28 -12.07
CA ASN A 156 13.96 -17.30 -13.00
C ASN A 156 14.08 -17.74 -14.47
N ALA A 157 15.20 -18.35 -14.86
CA ALA A 157 15.35 -18.91 -16.21
C ALA A 157 14.41 -20.12 -16.47
N GLN A 158 14.10 -20.91 -15.44
CA GLN A 158 13.10 -21.99 -15.55
C GLN A 158 11.68 -21.43 -15.71
N LEU A 159 11.33 -20.34 -15.01
CA LEU A 159 10.04 -19.67 -15.15
C LEU A 159 9.83 -19.12 -16.56
N THR A 160 10.83 -18.44 -17.12
CA THR A 160 10.73 -17.91 -18.49
C THR A 160 10.54 -19.03 -19.53
N ALA A 161 11.23 -20.17 -19.37
CA ALA A 161 11.06 -21.31 -20.28
C ALA A 161 9.65 -21.95 -20.15
N LYS A 162 9.10 -21.98 -18.93
CA LYS A 162 7.73 -22.46 -18.67
C LYS A 162 6.66 -21.52 -19.25
N ASP A 163 6.88 -20.21 -19.20
CA ASP A 163 5.98 -19.22 -19.79
C ASP A 163 5.97 -19.31 -21.32
N GLU A 164 7.12 -19.55 -21.96
CA GLU A 164 7.19 -19.83 -23.41
C GLU A 164 6.48 -21.15 -23.77
N GLU A 165 6.61 -22.20 -22.95
CA GLU A 165 5.90 -23.47 -23.12
C GLU A 165 4.38 -23.27 -23.01
N LEU A 166 3.92 -22.52 -22.02
CA LEU A 166 2.51 -22.14 -21.84
C LEU A 166 1.99 -21.30 -23.00
N ALA A 167 2.77 -20.34 -23.50
CA ALA A 167 2.40 -19.55 -24.67
C ALA A 167 2.25 -20.42 -25.93
N ARG A 168 3.14 -21.39 -26.14
CA ARG A 168 3.04 -22.36 -27.24
C ARG A 168 1.84 -23.30 -27.11
N LEU A 169 1.55 -23.78 -25.90
CA LEU A 169 0.38 -24.62 -25.64
C LEU A 169 -0.93 -23.85 -25.84
N ARG A 170 -0.98 -22.57 -25.43
CA ARG A 170 -2.13 -21.69 -25.69
C ARG A 170 -2.32 -21.43 -27.19
N ALA A 171 -1.24 -21.14 -27.91
CA ALA A 171 -1.30 -20.97 -29.36
C ALA A 171 -1.76 -22.26 -30.07
N ARG A 172 -1.29 -23.42 -29.63
CA ARG A 172 -1.72 -24.73 -30.15
C ARG A 172 -3.19 -25.04 -29.83
N SER A 173 -3.65 -24.67 -28.63
CA SER A 173 -5.06 -24.82 -28.24
C SER A 173 -6.00 -23.91 -29.05
N MET A 174 -5.54 -22.72 -29.42
CA MET A 174 -6.31 -21.80 -30.28
C MET A 174 -6.46 -22.32 -31.71
N MET A 175 -5.51 -23.13 -32.20
CA MET A 175 -5.59 -23.75 -33.53
C MET A 175 -6.40 -25.06 -33.56
N SER A 176 -6.89 -25.55 -32.40
CA SER A 176 -7.64 -26.81 -32.29
C SER A 176 -9.15 -26.62 -32.06
N SER A 177 -9.64 -25.37 -31.92
CA SER A 177 -11.05 -25.08 -31.68
C SER A 177 -11.68 -24.25 -32.81
N GLU A 178 -11.69 -24.80 -34.01
CA GLU A 178 -12.50 -24.30 -35.13
C GLU A 178 -13.53 -25.36 -35.55
N GLU A 179 -14.38 -25.80 -34.62
CA GLU A 179 -15.68 -26.39 -34.98
C GLU A 179 -16.54 -26.53 -33.71
N SER A 180 -17.77 -25.99 -33.77
CA SER A 180 -18.75 -25.87 -32.67
C SER A 180 -18.45 -24.69 -31.71
N SER A 181 -19.27 -23.64 -31.57
CA SER A 181 -20.72 -23.55 -31.76
C SER A 181 -21.12 -22.07 -31.98
N LYS A 182 -21.74 -21.78 -33.12
CA LYS A 182 -22.23 -20.43 -33.50
C LYS A 182 -23.39 -19.89 -32.63
N THR A 183 -23.89 -20.67 -31.67
CA THR A 183 -25.00 -20.26 -30.79
C THR A 183 -24.54 -19.62 -29.46
N LEU A 184 -23.26 -19.79 -29.06
CA LEU A 184 -22.68 -19.08 -27.90
C LEU A 184 -22.13 -17.67 -28.23
N ARG A 185 -21.96 -17.36 -29.53
CA ARG A 185 -21.27 -16.16 -30.00
C ARG A 185 -22.03 -14.85 -29.79
N MET A 186 -23.31 -14.89 -29.42
CA MET A 186 -24.13 -13.70 -29.18
C MET A 186 -24.23 -13.26 -27.71
N LYS A 187 -23.87 -14.11 -26.72
CA LYS A 187 -23.85 -13.70 -25.29
C LYS A 187 -22.46 -13.31 -24.80
N VAL A 188 -21.41 -13.86 -25.41
CA VAL A 188 -20.01 -13.61 -25.00
C VAL A 188 -19.53 -12.21 -25.40
N THR A 189 -20.14 -11.55 -26.39
CA THR A 189 -19.81 -10.15 -26.75
C THR A 189 -20.33 -9.13 -25.76
N ASP A 190 -21.58 -9.21 -25.32
CA ASP A 190 -22.20 -8.13 -24.53
C ASP A 190 -21.58 -8.02 -23.14
N GLN A 191 -21.29 -9.15 -22.49
CA GLN A 191 -20.64 -9.16 -21.19
C GLN A 191 -19.20 -8.62 -21.27
N GLN A 192 -18.45 -8.97 -22.32
CA GLN A 192 -17.10 -8.46 -22.53
C GLN A 192 -17.08 -6.96 -22.89
N VAL A 193 -18.06 -6.50 -23.69
CA VAL A 193 -18.24 -5.09 -24.03
C VAL A 193 -18.57 -4.29 -22.77
N LEU A 194 -19.55 -4.74 -21.97
CA LEU A 194 -19.91 -4.08 -20.71
C LEU A 194 -18.78 -4.07 -19.69
N GLU A 195 -17.97 -5.14 -19.63
CA GLU A 195 -16.79 -5.20 -18.77
C GLU A 195 -15.71 -4.20 -19.24
N SER A 196 -15.52 -4.07 -20.57
CA SER A 196 -14.61 -3.08 -21.14
C SER A 196 -15.07 -1.64 -20.88
N GLU A 197 -16.36 -1.36 -20.99
CA GLU A 197 -16.96 -0.06 -20.65
C GLU A 197 -16.80 0.25 -19.16
N ARG A 198 -16.99 -0.75 -18.28
CA ARG A 198 -16.78 -0.59 -16.83
C ARG A 198 -15.34 -0.21 -16.51
N ILE A 199 -14.37 -0.87 -17.16
CA ILE A 199 -12.94 -0.56 -16.99
C ILE A 199 -12.65 0.86 -17.47
N ALA A 200 -13.14 1.26 -18.65
CA ALA A 200 -12.95 2.60 -19.18
C ALA A 200 -13.52 3.70 -18.25
N ILE A 201 -14.71 3.51 -17.67
CA ILE A 201 -15.27 4.47 -16.71
C ILE A 201 -14.46 4.50 -15.40
N SER A 202 -13.93 3.35 -14.97
CA SER A 202 -13.02 3.29 -13.81
C SER A 202 -11.75 4.10 -14.06
N ASP A 203 -11.14 3.98 -15.24
CA ASP A 203 -9.95 4.72 -15.63
C ASP A 203 -10.25 6.23 -15.74
N LEU A 204 -11.43 6.61 -16.26
CA LEU A 204 -11.88 8.00 -16.29
C LEU A 204 -12.07 8.59 -14.88
N LEU A 205 -12.57 7.80 -13.92
CA LEU A 205 -12.67 8.21 -12.52
C LEU A 205 -11.28 8.44 -11.89
N SER A 206 -10.32 7.55 -12.16
CA SER A 206 -8.94 7.71 -11.71
C SER A 206 -8.31 8.98 -12.30
N SER A 207 -8.42 9.17 -13.62
CA SER A 207 -7.90 10.36 -14.29
C SER A 207 -8.59 11.65 -13.83
N LEU A 208 -9.89 11.60 -13.49
CA LEU A 208 -10.61 12.74 -12.95
C LEU A 208 -10.07 13.14 -11.56
N GLU A 209 -9.75 12.16 -10.72
CA GLU A 209 -9.13 12.37 -9.41
C GLU A 209 -7.70 12.94 -9.54
N ASP A 210 -6.91 12.43 -10.48
CA ASP A 210 -5.58 12.96 -10.78
C ASP A 210 -5.65 14.43 -11.23
N ARG A 211 -6.58 14.78 -12.12
CA ARG A 211 -6.77 16.17 -12.57
C ARG A 211 -7.25 17.10 -11.46
N TYR A 212 -8.09 16.61 -10.55
CA TYR A 212 -8.52 17.40 -9.39
C TYR A 212 -7.37 17.63 -8.41
N THR A 213 -6.58 16.60 -8.13
CA THR A 213 -5.41 16.70 -7.23
C THR A 213 -4.29 17.56 -7.83
N ALA A 214 -4.13 17.56 -9.16
CA ALA A 214 -3.25 18.47 -9.89
C ALA A 214 -3.76 19.93 -9.91
N GLY A 215 -5.00 20.19 -9.47
CA GLY A 215 -5.62 21.52 -9.48
C GLY A 215 -6.06 21.98 -10.87
N GLU A 216 -6.12 21.09 -11.86
CA GLU A 216 -6.53 21.39 -13.24
C GLU A 216 -8.04 21.64 -13.37
N ILE A 217 -8.84 21.07 -12.46
CA ILE A 217 -10.30 21.20 -12.46
C ILE A 217 -10.84 21.69 -11.11
N SER A 218 -11.93 22.47 -11.17
CA SER A 218 -12.60 23.00 -9.98
C SER A 218 -13.29 21.90 -9.17
N ILE A 219 -13.44 22.11 -7.87
CA ILE A 219 -14.19 21.22 -6.97
C ILE A 219 -15.64 21.00 -7.43
N PHE A 220 -16.27 22.03 -8.02
CA PHE A 220 -17.63 21.92 -8.55
C PHE A 220 -17.68 21.03 -9.80
N GLU A 221 -16.68 21.12 -10.65
CA GLU A 221 -16.55 20.33 -11.87
C GLU A 221 -16.20 18.88 -11.55
N TYR A 222 -15.27 18.66 -10.63
CA TYR A 222 -14.97 17.34 -10.05
C TYR A 222 -16.22 16.69 -9.45
N SER A 223 -16.93 17.37 -8.54
CA SER A 223 -18.14 16.83 -7.91
C SER A 223 -19.23 16.48 -8.94
N ARG A 224 -19.39 17.27 -10.01
CA ARG A 224 -20.38 17.00 -11.06
C ARG A 224 -20.00 15.76 -11.87
N LEU A 225 -18.75 15.68 -12.34
CA LEU A 225 -18.26 14.58 -13.16
C LEU A 225 -18.13 13.27 -12.37
N TYR A 226 -17.67 13.34 -11.12
CA TYR A 226 -17.57 12.20 -10.22
C TYR A 226 -18.95 11.58 -10.00
N LYS A 227 -19.97 12.37 -9.63
CA LYS A 227 -21.36 11.88 -9.48
C LYS A 227 -21.89 11.22 -10.76
N LYS A 228 -21.55 11.76 -11.94
CA LYS A 228 -21.96 11.18 -13.23
C LYS A 228 -21.31 9.81 -13.44
N TYR A 229 -19.98 9.72 -13.37
CA TYR A 229 -19.26 8.47 -13.65
C TYR A 229 -19.51 7.40 -12.59
N THR A 230 -19.65 7.75 -11.32
CA THR A 230 -20.03 6.79 -10.28
C THR A 230 -21.42 6.20 -10.52
N LYS A 231 -22.39 7.02 -11.00
CA LYS A 231 -23.72 6.54 -11.37
C LYS A 231 -23.66 5.60 -12.58
N GLU A 232 -22.91 5.95 -13.61
CA GLU A 232 -22.74 5.11 -14.81
C GLU A 232 -22.06 3.76 -14.48
N LEU A 233 -21.02 3.79 -13.65
CA LEU A 233 -20.31 2.60 -13.18
C LEU A 233 -21.23 1.68 -12.35
N TYR A 234 -22.08 2.26 -11.50
CA TYR A 234 -23.08 1.50 -10.74
C TYR A 234 -24.10 0.79 -11.65
N LEU A 235 -24.59 1.49 -12.68
CA LEU A 235 -25.53 0.91 -13.65
C LEU A 235 -24.89 -0.22 -14.46
N LEU A 236 -23.65 -0.03 -14.93
CA LEU A 236 -22.88 -1.07 -15.64
C LEU A 236 -22.63 -2.30 -14.78
N ARG A 237 -22.26 -2.13 -13.50
CA ARG A 237 -22.11 -3.25 -12.56
C ARG A 237 -23.40 -4.04 -12.41
N LYS A 238 -24.54 -3.34 -12.28
CA LYS A 238 -25.85 -3.99 -12.18
C LYS A 238 -26.26 -4.71 -13.46
N GLN A 239 -25.89 -4.18 -14.64
CA GLN A 239 -26.12 -4.83 -15.93
C GLN A 239 -25.26 -6.09 -16.09
N LEU A 240 -23.99 -6.04 -15.67
CA LEU A 240 -23.10 -7.21 -15.64
C LEU A 240 -23.60 -8.29 -14.68
N GLU A 241 -24.09 -7.90 -13.51
CA GLU A 241 -24.69 -8.81 -12.53
C GLU A 241 -25.95 -9.51 -13.08
N TYR A 242 -26.74 -8.82 -13.91
CA TYR A 242 -27.91 -9.41 -14.57
C TYR A 242 -27.56 -10.38 -15.72
N LEU A 243 -26.36 -10.25 -16.29
CA LEU A 243 -25.87 -11.09 -17.39
C LEU A 243 -24.99 -12.26 -16.92
N SER A 244 -24.52 -12.21 -15.66
CA SER A 244 -23.80 -13.28 -14.95
C SER A 244 -24.73 -14.43 -14.54
#